data_AF-A0A2A5HRZ1-F1
#
_entry.id   AF-A0A2A5HRZ1-F1
#
_cell.length_a   1.000
_cell.length_b   1.000
_cell.length_c   1.000
_cell.angle_alpha   90.00
_cell.angle_beta   90.00
_cell.angle_gamma   90.00
#
_symmetry.space_group_name_H-M   'P 1'
#
loop_
_entity.id
_entity.type
_entity.pdbx_description
1 polymer ?
#
loop_
_entity_poly.entity_id
_entity_poly.type
_entity_poly.pdbx_seq_one_letter_code
_entity_poly.pdbx_strand_id
1 'polypeptide(L)'
;MTKIPTDLPRSLNKSISQLCPFSIGKINNQNHCAHYVSHMMGYEFSGPTCKNFTWADKQQPAKGATIRVDDVFKSCKLTGLLSAKPASVTECLVFVTLSSNVKKVGDRLFMGNNPRKHIGILQKGKVWNYSNSNNKVVSDLQAAFITKFTRAYKKTGTTVEFYYGTFV
;
A
#
# COMPACT_ATOMS: atom_id res chain seq x y z
N MET A 1 -7.66 13.50 11.30
CA MET A 1 -7.98 12.07 11.07
C MET A 1 -7.98 11.83 9.58
N THR A 2 -7.06 11.05 9.02
CA THR A 2 -7.15 10.66 7.60
C THR A 2 -8.18 9.54 7.49
N LYS A 3 -9.44 9.93 7.28
CA LYS A 3 -10.54 9.02 7.01
C LYS A 3 -10.25 8.28 5.70
N ILE A 4 -10.57 7.00 5.62
CA ILE A 4 -10.50 6.28 4.35
C ILE A 4 -11.43 6.97 3.35
N PRO A 5 -10.98 7.21 2.10
CA PRO A 5 -11.81 7.82 1.07
C PRO A 5 -13.12 7.05 0.89
N THR A 6 -14.22 7.76 0.74
CA THR A 6 -15.53 7.16 0.46
C THR A 6 -15.71 6.80 -1.01
N ASP A 7 -14.80 7.26 -1.89
CA ASP A 7 -14.93 7.19 -3.34
C ASP A 7 -13.95 6.22 -4.04
N LEU A 8 -13.37 5.27 -3.30
CA LEU A 8 -12.46 4.26 -3.87
C LEU A 8 -12.96 3.59 -5.18
N PRO A 9 -14.27 3.31 -5.37
CA PRO A 9 -14.81 2.78 -6.63
C PRO A 9 -14.46 3.58 -7.88
N ARG A 10 -14.25 4.91 -7.79
CA ARG A 10 -13.88 5.75 -8.95
C ARG A 10 -12.54 5.36 -9.57
N SER A 11 -11.71 4.63 -8.83
CA SER A 11 -10.38 4.22 -9.24
C SER A 11 -10.34 2.82 -9.86
N LEU A 12 -11.42 2.04 -9.74
CA LEU A 12 -11.47 0.66 -10.21
C LEU A 12 -11.11 0.57 -11.71
N ASN A 13 -10.29 -0.42 -12.06
CA ASN A 13 -9.76 -0.65 -13.40
C ASN A 13 -8.88 0.46 -14.00
N LYS A 14 -8.60 1.56 -13.26
CA LYS A 14 -7.67 2.59 -13.75
C LYS A 14 -6.22 2.15 -13.61
N SER A 15 -5.40 2.49 -14.59
CA SER A 15 -3.94 2.45 -14.45
C SER A 15 -3.46 3.56 -13.55
N ILE A 16 -2.23 3.46 -13.06
CA ILE A 16 -1.65 4.51 -12.22
C ILE A 16 -1.39 5.79 -13.02
N SER A 17 -1.14 5.71 -14.33
CA SER A 17 -0.99 6.87 -15.22
C SER A 17 -2.26 7.73 -15.31
N GLN A 18 -3.44 7.14 -15.05
CA GLN A 18 -4.70 7.87 -14.99
C GLN A 18 -4.95 8.53 -13.62
N LEU A 19 -4.12 8.24 -12.62
CA LEU A 19 -4.22 8.76 -11.25
C LEU A 19 -3.06 9.68 -10.87
N CYS A 20 -1.90 9.48 -11.49
CA CYS A 20 -0.66 10.18 -11.22
C CYS A 20 -0.25 11.02 -12.44
N PRO A 21 -0.08 12.35 -12.29
CA PRO A 21 0.37 13.20 -13.39
C PRO A 21 1.88 13.10 -13.66
N PHE A 22 2.66 12.53 -12.74
CA PHE A 22 4.12 12.48 -12.80
C PHE A 22 4.63 11.33 -13.67
N SER A 23 5.86 11.47 -14.16
CA SER A 23 6.44 10.53 -15.13
C SER A 23 6.50 9.08 -14.64
N ILE A 24 6.76 8.84 -13.34
CA ILE A 24 6.79 7.48 -12.78
C ILE A 24 5.45 6.75 -12.97
N GLY A 25 4.32 7.46 -13.01
CA GLY A 25 3.01 6.87 -13.25
C GLY A 25 2.87 6.26 -14.66
N LYS A 26 3.76 6.60 -15.59
CA LYS A 26 3.76 6.07 -16.96
C LYS A 26 4.63 4.81 -17.09
N ILE A 27 5.34 4.41 -16.05
CA ILE A 27 6.35 3.33 -16.08
C ILE A 27 5.78 2.05 -15.45
N ASN A 28 5.06 1.26 -16.25
CA ASN A 28 4.33 0.07 -15.78
C ASN A 28 5.18 -1.03 -15.10
N ASN A 29 6.50 -1.05 -15.31
CA ASN A 29 7.39 -2.03 -14.67
C ASN A 29 7.79 -1.64 -13.22
N GLN A 30 7.35 -0.48 -12.73
CA GLN A 30 7.54 -0.05 -11.35
C GLN A 30 6.48 -0.67 -10.44
N ASN A 31 6.83 -0.86 -9.16
CA ASN A 31 5.87 -1.28 -8.15
C ASN A 31 4.98 -0.11 -7.74
N HIS A 32 3.70 -0.15 -8.11
CA HIS A 32 2.75 0.96 -7.91
C HIS A 32 1.74 0.73 -6.78
N CYS A 33 1.93 -0.31 -5.96
CA CYS A 33 1.00 -0.62 -4.87
C CYS A 33 0.90 0.53 -3.84
N ALA A 34 2.02 1.00 -3.29
CA ALA A 34 2.04 2.18 -2.43
C ALA A 34 1.67 3.46 -3.18
N HIS A 35 2.07 3.57 -4.45
CA HIS A 35 1.77 4.73 -5.28
C HIS A 35 0.27 4.98 -5.40
N TYR A 36 -0.51 3.94 -5.71
CA TYR A 36 -1.97 4.00 -5.74
C TYR A 36 -2.56 4.34 -4.37
N VAL A 37 -2.17 3.60 -3.32
CA VAL A 37 -2.73 3.81 -1.97
C VAL A 37 -2.48 5.23 -1.49
N SER A 38 -1.27 5.75 -1.69
CA SER A 38 -0.91 7.11 -1.31
C SER A 38 -1.69 8.18 -2.09
N HIS A 39 -1.96 7.98 -3.38
CA HIS A 39 -2.84 8.91 -4.13
C HIS A 39 -4.26 8.92 -3.59
N MET A 40 -4.83 7.75 -3.28
CA MET A 40 -6.18 7.68 -2.74
C MET A 40 -6.27 8.29 -1.33
N MET A 41 -5.27 8.02 -0.49
CA MET A 41 -5.24 8.49 0.89
C MET A 41 -4.68 9.91 1.06
N GLY A 42 -4.13 10.52 0.01
CA GLY A 42 -3.46 11.82 0.07
C GLY A 42 -2.14 11.81 0.87
N TYR A 43 -1.41 10.68 0.87
CA TYR A 43 -0.17 10.54 1.62
C TYR A 43 1.05 11.07 0.85
N GLU A 44 1.73 12.03 1.46
CA GLU A 44 2.98 12.61 0.97
C GLU A 44 3.96 12.73 2.16
N PHE A 45 4.50 11.59 2.59
CA PHE A 45 5.49 11.53 3.68
C PHE A 45 6.88 11.96 3.20
N SER A 46 7.75 12.33 4.16
CA SER A 46 9.16 12.60 3.91
C SER A 46 9.85 11.38 3.30
N GLY A 47 10.41 11.52 2.10
CA GLY A 47 11.07 10.45 1.38
C GLY A 47 10.77 10.48 -0.12
N PRO A 48 11.00 9.37 -0.84
CA PRO A 48 10.67 9.26 -2.25
C PRO A 48 9.17 9.37 -2.51
N THR A 49 8.81 10.30 -3.40
CA THR A 49 7.45 10.50 -3.89
C THR A 49 7.46 10.50 -5.41
N CYS A 50 6.29 10.34 -6.03
CA CYS A 50 6.18 10.45 -7.49
C CYS A 50 6.55 11.85 -8.01
N LYS A 51 6.36 12.90 -7.20
CA LYS A 51 6.81 14.27 -7.50
C LYS A 51 8.33 14.40 -7.53
N ASN A 52 9.03 13.69 -6.65
CA ASN A 52 10.48 13.79 -6.53
C ASN A 52 11.23 12.78 -7.44
N PHE A 53 10.53 12.15 -8.39
CA PHE A 53 11.11 11.09 -9.21
C PHE A 53 12.08 11.60 -10.27
N THR A 54 11.76 12.72 -10.92
CA THR A 54 12.67 13.43 -11.84
C THR A 54 12.76 14.90 -11.45
N TRP A 55 13.77 15.59 -12.00
CA TRP A 55 13.88 17.04 -11.83
C TRP A 55 12.64 17.77 -12.39
N ALA A 56 12.13 17.36 -13.56
CA ALA A 56 10.95 17.95 -14.18
C ALA A 56 9.68 17.72 -13.36
N ASP A 57 9.49 16.51 -12.81
CA ASP A 57 8.36 16.20 -11.93
C ASP A 57 8.35 17.10 -10.69
N LYS A 58 9.53 17.39 -10.12
CA LYS A 58 9.68 18.22 -8.93
C LYS A 58 9.18 19.65 -9.14
N GLN A 59 9.25 20.16 -10.37
CA GLN A 59 8.79 21.50 -10.73
C GLN A 59 7.28 21.59 -10.96
N GLN A 60 6.57 20.47 -11.10
CA GLN A 60 5.13 20.52 -11.36
C GLN A 60 4.35 21.02 -10.11
N PRO A 61 3.24 21.76 -10.30
CA PRO A 61 2.47 22.31 -9.18
C PRO A 61 1.66 21.25 -8.41
N ALA A 62 1.38 20.09 -9.01
CA ALA A 62 0.63 19.02 -8.37
C ALA A 62 1.34 18.47 -7.11
N LYS A 63 0.57 17.95 -6.15
CA LYS A 63 1.12 17.25 -4.98
C LYS A 63 1.59 15.85 -5.34
N GLY A 64 2.68 15.40 -4.73
CA GLY A 64 3.19 14.05 -4.87
C GLY A 64 2.39 13.04 -4.04
N ALA A 65 2.77 11.78 -4.21
CA ALA A 65 2.29 10.66 -3.42
C ALA A 65 3.49 9.77 -3.03
N THR A 66 3.52 9.27 -1.80
CA THR A 66 4.56 8.34 -1.34
C THR A 66 4.53 7.05 -2.16
N ILE A 67 5.69 6.62 -2.68
CA ILE A 67 5.78 5.47 -3.59
C ILE A 67 6.33 4.19 -2.93
N ARG A 68 6.70 4.23 -1.65
CA ARG A 68 7.28 3.10 -0.92
C ARG A 68 6.35 2.57 0.16
N VAL A 69 6.14 1.25 0.18
CA VAL A 69 5.24 0.55 1.11
C VAL A 69 5.71 0.67 2.56
N ASP A 70 7.01 0.50 2.79
CA ASP A 70 7.67 0.59 4.09
C ASP A 70 7.62 2.01 4.67
N ASP A 71 7.70 3.04 3.84
CA ASP A 71 7.53 4.43 4.28
C ASP A 71 6.09 4.67 4.78
N VAL A 72 5.08 4.14 4.08
CA VAL A 72 3.68 4.20 4.53
C VAL A 72 3.48 3.41 5.82
N PHE A 73 4.04 2.19 5.92
CA PHE A 73 3.94 1.35 7.12
C PHE A 73 4.56 2.01 8.34
N LYS A 74 5.76 2.58 8.21
CA LYS A 74 6.47 3.29 9.28
C LYS A 74 5.71 4.52 9.77
N SER A 75 4.94 5.15 8.89
CA SER A 75 4.16 6.35 9.20
C SER A 75 2.84 6.05 9.93
N CYS A 76 2.38 4.80 9.95
CA CYS A 76 1.21 4.41 10.74
C CYS A 76 1.46 4.58 12.25
N LYS A 77 0.45 5.05 12.97
CA LYS A 77 0.49 5.22 14.44
C LYS A 77 0.38 3.88 15.15
N LEU A 78 -0.56 3.06 14.69
CA LEU A 78 -0.79 1.71 15.19
C LEU A 78 -0.62 0.73 14.03
N THR A 79 0.16 -0.31 14.26
CA THR A 79 0.34 -1.45 13.37
C THR A 79 0.27 -2.75 14.17
N GLY A 80 -0.15 -3.82 13.52
CA GLY A 80 -0.23 -5.14 14.16
C GLY A 80 -0.56 -6.23 13.14
N LEU A 81 -0.57 -7.48 13.59
CA LEU A 81 -1.01 -8.59 12.75
C LEU A 81 -2.47 -8.40 12.32
N LEU A 82 -2.77 -8.64 11.05
CA LEU A 82 -4.13 -8.52 10.52
C LEU A 82 -5.10 -9.49 11.21
N SER A 83 -4.62 -10.68 11.62
CA SER A 83 -5.38 -11.67 12.38
C SER A 83 -5.73 -11.19 13.79
N ALA A 84 -4.93 -10.30 14.38
CA ALA A 84 -5.16 -9.69 15.68
C ALA A 84 -5.78 -8.29 15.58
N LYS A 85 -6.23 -7.88 14.39
CA LYS A 85 -6.87 -6.58 14.17
C LYS A 85 -8.17 -6.50 14.98
N PRO A 86 -8.37 -5.48 15.82
CA PRO A 86 -9.61 -5.32 16.57
C PRO A 86 -10.85 -5.32 15.66
N ALA A 87 -11.95 -5.92 16.12
CA ALA A 87 -13.20 -5.97 15.36
C ALA A 87 -13.78 -4.57 15.09
N SER A 88 -13.53 -3.61 15.99
CA SER A 88 -13.89 -2.20 15.85
C SER A 88 -13.17 -1.49 14.70
N VAL A 89 -12.02 -2.00 14.25
CA VAL A 89 -11.29 -1.47 13.09
C VAL A 89 -11.86 -2.09 11.83
N THR A 90 -12.91 -1.48 11.29
CA THR A 90 -13.59 -1.90 10.05
C THR A 90 -12.93 -1.37 8.77
N GLU A 91 -12.09 -0.35 8.93
CA GLU A 91 -11.43 0.40 7.87
C GLU A 91 -9.97 0.66 8.26
N CYS A 92 -9.01 0.13 7.48
CA CYS A 92 -7.58 0.33 7.73
C CYS A 92 -6.75 0.14 6.46
N LEU A 93 -5.44 0.32 6.56
CA LEU A 93 -4.52 -0.21 5.56
C LEU A 93 -4.23 -1.68 5.85
N VAL A 94 -4.03 -2.46 4.79
CA VAL A 94 -3.59 -3.84 4.86
C VAL A 94 -2.26 -3.96 4.13
N PHE A 95 -1.28 -4.52 4.81
CA PHE A 95 0.05 -4.79 4.29
C PHE A 95 0.30 -6.28 4.27
N VAL A 96 1.13 -6.74 3.34
CA VAL A 96 1.57 -8.13 3.28
C VAL A 96 3.03 -8.19 2.87
N THR A 97 3.80 -9.03 3.54
CA THR A 97 5.19 -9.30 3.22
C THR A 97 5.63 -10.65 3.80
N LEU A 98 6.92 -10.97 3.75
CA LEU A 98 7.48 -12.11 4.49
C LEU A 98 7.63 -11.71 5.96
N SER A 99 7.34 -12.61 6.90
CA SER A 99 7.50 -12.32 8.34
C SER A 99 8.92 -11.86 8.68
N SER A 100 9.95 -12.43 8.04
CA SER A 100 11.34 -12.02 8.18
C SER A 100 11.65 -10.59 7.73
N ASN A 101 10.75 -9.96 6.97
CA ASN A 101 10.87 -8.55 6.57
C ASN A 101 10.28 -7.59 7.61
N VAL A 102 9.67 -8.10 8.69
CA VAL A 102 9.16 -7.26 9.77
C VAL A 102 9.89 -7.62 11.06
N LYS A 103 10.42 -6.61 11.73
CA LYS A 103 11.04 -6.77 13.04
C LYS A 103 10.31 -5.93 14.09
N LYS A 104 10.29 -6.43 15.32
CA LYS A 104 9.82 -5.68 16.47
C LYS A 104 11.01 -4.94 17.08
N VAL A 105 10.89 -3.62 17.28
CA VAL A 105 11.88 -2.80 18.01
C VAL A 105 11.11 -2.01 19.06
N GLY A 106 11.36 -2.33 20.34
CA GLY A 106 10.46 -1.94 21.42
C GLY A 106 9.06 -2.47 21.16
N ASP A 107 8.03 -1.64 21.31
CA ASP A 107 6.64 -2.03 21.04
C ASP A 107 6.16 -1.79 19.61
N ARG A 108 7.07 -1.36 18.71
CA ARG A 108 6.72 -1.00 17.33
C ARG A 108 7.20 -2.05 16.34
N LEU A 109 6.38 -2.30 15.33
CA LEU A 109 6.75 -3.10 14.17
C LEU A 109 7.42 -2.20 13.12
N PHE A 110 8.49 -2.74 12.51
CA PHE A 110 9.24 -2.09 11.45
C PHE A 110 9.32 -3.01 10.25
N MET A 111 8.72 -2.58 9.13
CA MET A 111 8.82 -3.26 7.85
C MET A 111 10.05 -2.78 7.08
N GLY A 112 10.88 -3.72 6.63
CA GLY A 112 12.06 -3.45 5.81
C GLY A 112 11.77 -3.33 4.32
N ASN A 113 12.84 -3.06 3.57
CA ASN A 113 12.78 -3.05 2.12
C ASN A 113 12.87 -4.47 1.56
N ASN A 114 11.80 -4.92 0.89
CA ASN A 114 11.73 -6.24 0.28
C ASN A 114 10.89 -6.19 -1.01
N PRO A 115 11.25 -6.89 -2.09
CA PRO A 115 10.43 -6.95 -3.30
C PRO A 115 9.08 -7.66 -3.09
N ARG A 116 8.97 -8.53 -2.08
CA ARG A 116 7.74 -9.19 -1.66
C ARG A 116 7.06 -8.38 -0.57
N LYS A 117 6.61 -7.17 -0.92
CA LYS A 117 5.73 -6.37 -0.07
C LYS A 117 4.63 -5.74 -0.90
N HIS A 118 3.42 -5.72 -0.34
CA HIS A 118 2.25 -5.11 -0.96
C HIS A 118 1.41 -4.37 0.06
N ILE A 119 0.56 -3.48 -0.42
CA ILE A 119 -0.34 -2.66 0.39
C ILE A 119 -1.69 -2.48 -0.33
N GLY A 120 -2.75 -2.38 0.46
CA GLY A 120 -4.08 -2.01 0.01
C GLY A 120 -4.86 -1.28 1.10
N ILE A 121 -6.04 -0.80 0.72
CA ILE A 121 -6.98 -0.09 1.59
C ILE A 121 -8.15 -1.02 1.87
N LEU A 122 -8.33 -1.44 3.13
CA LEU A 122 -9.48 -2.23 3.57
C LEU A 122 -10.66 -1.30 3.84
N GLN A 123 -11.74 -1.49 3.09
CA GLN A 123 -13.01 -0.78 3.27
C GLN A 123 -14.17 -1.72 2.94
N LYS A 124 -15.15 -1.80 3.84
CA LYS A 124 -16.39 -2.61 3.63
C LYS A 124 -16.09 -4.05 3.21
N GLY A 125 -15.12 -4.69 3.87
CA GLY A 125 -14.71 -6.09 3.60
C GLY A 125 -13.90 -6.31 2.32
N LYS A 126 -13.60 -5.25 1.57
CA LYS A 126 -12.79 -5.30 0.33
C LYS A 126 -11.45 -4.60 0.50
N VAL A 127 -10.41 -5.14 -0.13
CA VAL A 127 -9.07 -4.57 -0.17
C VAL A 127 -8.84 -3.97 -1.55
N TRP A 128 -8.86 -2.64 -1.61
CA TRP A 128 -8.55 -1.87 -2.81
C TRP A 128 -7.04 -1.78 -2.96
N ASN A 129 -6.50 -2.32 -4.06
CA ASN A 129 -5.07 -2.40 -4.27
C ASN A 129 -4.71 -2.28 -5.75
N TYR A 130 -3.46 -1.91 -6.05
CA TYR A 130 -2.97 -1.90 -7.43
C TYR A 130 -2.40 -3.27 -7.79
N SER A 131 -2.86 -3.86 -8.89
CA SER A 131 -2.27 -5.07 -9.44
C SER A 131 -1.17 -4.69 -10.43
N ASN A 132 0.10 -4.87 -10.04
CA ASN A 132 1.24 -4.59 -10.92
C ASN A 132 1.22 -5.49 -12.18
N SER A 133 0.78 -6.74 -12.06
CA SER A 133 0.68 -7.67 -13.21
C SER A 133 -0.39 -7.26 -14.22
N ASN A 134 -1.52 -6.73 -13.76
CA ASN A 134 -2.62 -6.30 -14.63
C ASN A 134 -2.59 -4.79 -14.95
N ASN A 135 -1.60 -4.06 -14.42
CA ASN A 135 -1.45 -2.61 -14.55
C ASN A 135 -2.72 -1.81 -14.25
N LYS A 136 -3.46 -2.21 -13.21
CA LYS A 136 -4.71 -1.55 -12.83
C LYS A 136 -5.08 -1.70 -11.37
N VAL A 137 -5.91 -0.80 -10.88
CA VAL A 137 -6.58 -0.94 -9.58
C VAL A 137 -7.59 -2.08 -9.62
N VAL A 138 -7.55 -2.90 -8.58
CA VAL A 138 -8.51 -3.99 -8.32
C VAL A 138 -9.08 -3.85 -6.91
N SER A 139 -10.21 -4.52 -6.68
CA SER A 139 -10.88 -4.58 -5.39
C SER A 139 -11.21 -6.03 -5.07
N ASP A 140 -10.39 -6.65 -4.22
CA ASP A 140 -10.58 -8.04 -3.82
C ASP A 140 -11.41 -8.13 -2.54
N LEU A 141 -12.15 -9.21 -2.33
CA LEU A 141 -12.58 -9.56 -0.97
C LEU A 141 -11.34 -9.75 -0.09
N GLN A 142 -11.39 -9.37 1.19
CA GLN A 142 -10.24 -9.51 2.09
C GLN A 142 -9.68 -10.94 2.12
N ALA A 143 -10.55 -11.96 2.17
CA ALA A 143 -10.12 -13.36 2.13
C ALA A 143 -9.43 -13.72 0.79
N ALA A 144 -9.94 -13.21 -0.33
CA ALA A 144 -9.33 -13.43 -1.64
C ALA A 144 -7.96 -12.73 -1.75
N PHE A 145 -7.83 -11.52 -1.20
CA PHE A 145 -6.56 -10.80 -1.10
C PHE A 145 -5.53 -11.61 -0.31
N ILE A 146 -5.92 -12.16 0.85
CA ILE A 146 -5.05 -13.00 1.68
C ILE A 146 -4.60 -14.24 0.89
N THR A 147 -5.54 -15.01 0.33
CA THR A 147 -5.21 -16.21 -0.47
C THR A 147 -4.28 -15.88 -1.64
N LYS A 148 -4.55 -14.78 -2.36
CA LYS A 148 -3.75 -14.32 -3.51
C LYS A 148 -2.30 -14.07 -3.11
N PHE A 149 -2.06 -13.27 -2.08
CA PHE A 149 -0.70 -12.91 -1.68
C PHE A 149 0.02 -14.01 -0.92
N THR A 150 -0.68 -14.84 -0.15
CA THR A 150 -0.11 -16.07 0.41
C THR A 150 0.45 -16.94 -0.71
N ARG A 151 -0.31 -17.20 -1.78
CA ARG A 151 0.17 -17.99 -2.92
C ARG A 151 1.34 -17.30 -3.64
N ALA A 152 1.24 -16.01 -3.91
CA ALA A 152 2.26 -15.28 -4.66
C ALA A 152 3.60 -15.17 -3.93
N TYR A 153 3.57 -15.03 -2.59
CA TYR A 153 4.78 -14.82 -1.78
C TYR A 153 5.28 -16.07 -1.07
N LYS A 154 4.55 -17.18 -1.09
CA LYS A 154 5.02 -18.45 -0.51
C LYS A 154 6.25 -18.96 -1.27
N LYS A 155 7.26 -19.33 -0.49
CA LYS A 155 8.43 -20.12 -0.86
C LYS A 155 8.73 -21.10 0.27
N THR A 156 9.42 -22.19 -0.01
CA THR A 156 9.89 -23.14 1.01
C THR A 156 10.65 -22.40 2.11
N GLY A 157 10.32 -22.67 3.37
CA GLY A 157 10.95 -22.04 4.54
C GLY A 157 10.57 -20.58 4.81
N THR A 158 9.54 -20.04 4.14
CA THR A 158 9.06 -18.66 4.38
C THR A 158 7.64 -18.62 4.92
N THR A 159 7.37 -17.66 5.81
CA THR A 159 6.02 -17.34 6.29
C THR A 159 5.59 -16.03 5.66
N VAL A 160 4.45 -16.05 4.96
CA VAL A 160 3.79 -14.84 4.47
C VAL A 160 2.90 -14.31 5.58
N GLU A 161 3.05 -13.04 5.92
CA GLU A 161 2.35 -12.43 7.05
C GLU A 161 1.64 -11.15 6.61
N PHE A 162 0.48 -10.91 7.22
CA PHE A 162 -0.40 -9.79 6.92
C PHE A 162 -0.49 -8.90 8.14
N TYR A 163 -0.42 -7.59 7.91
CA TYR A 163 -0.47 -6.58 8.95
C TYR A 163 -1.56 -5.57 8.63
N TYR A 164 -2.15 -4.99 9.67
CA TYR A 164 -2.96 -3.80 9.54
C TYR A 164 -2.16 -2.56 9.96
N GLY A 165 -2.55 -1.40 9.45
CA GLY A 165 -2.04 -0.11 9.91
C GLY A 165 -3.11 0.98 9.90
N THR A 166 -3.05 1.87 10.88
CA THR A 166 -3.95 3.02 11.02
C THR A 166 -3.18 4.30 11.36
N PHE A 167 -3.77 5.45 11.03
CA PHE A 167 -3.21 6.79 11.31
C PHE A 167 -3.97 7.56 12.38
N VAL A 168 -5.03 6.97 12.91
CA VAL A 168 -5.84 7.51 14.01
C VAL A 168 -5.37 6.91 15.32
#